data_AF-A0A7Y8HKQ0-F1
#
_entry.id   AF-A0A7Y8HKQ0-F1
#
_cell.length_a   1.000
_cell.length_b   1.000
_cell.length_c   1.000
_cell.angle_alpha   90.00
_cell.angle_beta   90.00
_cell.angle_gamma   90.00
#
_symmetry.space_group_name_H-M   'P 1'
#
loop_
_entity.id
_entity.type
_entity.pdbx_description
1 polymer ?
#
loop_
_entity_poly.entity_id
_entity_poly.type
_entity_poly.pdbx_seq_one_letter_code
_entity_poly.pdbx_strand_id
1 'polypeptide(L)'
;MNDFSKDNFEKLSEYIYRKSGIKLEYDKHYDKVNKKITSRCQILHFDSFRKYFFKIRFEDKDSSEFQELINSITVNETYFFRENHQFEIMVKYLMPIIDKEKRKGEPIRILSAPCSTGEEPYSIAIYLLEDDTIINNRDIEIVGIDIDSVVIEKAKKGLYTDRSLHAVPKDIQTKYFKKTMGYNELSRDLRDAIVFLKSNVFDKDNMRELGKFDIIFSRNMLIYFDDESRKEVAMTFYDMLNPKGYIMLGHAEYMSRIVSVFHPLKYDNHLIYQK
;
A
#
# COMPACT_ATOMS: atom_id res chain seq x y z
N MET A 1 29.21 11.93 -9.62
CA MET A 1 28.80 10.96 -10.65
C MET A 1 28.27 11.80 -11.81
N ASN A 2 28.98 11.85 -12.94
CA ASN A 2 28.70 12.82 -14.01
C ASN A 2 28.03 12.19 -15.24
N ASP A 3 27.61 10.91 -15.20
CA ASP A 3 27.18 10.15 -16.38
C ASP A 3 25.68 9.74 -16.39
N PHE A 4 24.87 10.17 -15.42
CA PHE A 4 23.43 9.87 -15.43
C PHE A 4 22.66 10.80 -16.39
N SER A 5 22.80 10.56 -17.69
CA SER A 5 22.15 11.33 -18.75
C SER A 5 20.65 11.05 -18.87
N LYS A 6 19.95 11.81 -19.74
CA LYS A 6 18.56 11.54 -20.11
C LYS A 6 18.33 10.13 -20.67
N ASP A 7 19.20 9.66 -21.56
CA ASP A 7 19.14 8.29 -22.10
C ASP A 7 19.30 7.22 -20.99
N ASN A 8 20.21 7.45 -20.03
CA ASN A 8 20.38 6.56 -18.88
C ASN A 8 19.17 6.59 -17.93
N PHE A 9 18.56 7.75 -17.74
CA PHE A 9 17.30 7.87 -17.00
C PHE A 9 16.18 7.10 -17.69
N GLU A 10 16.02 7.24 -19.00
CA GLU A 10 14.96 6.57 -19.77
C GLU A 10 15.11 5.04 -19.68
N LYS A 11 16.33 4.52 -19.81
CA LYS A 11 16.63 3.08 -19.63
C LYS A 11 16.29 2.58 -18.22
N LEU A 12 16.62 3.36 -17.19
CA LEU A 12 16.29 3.01 -15.81
C LEU A 12 14.78 3.04 -15.57
N SER A 13 14.12 4.09 -16.06
CA SER A 13 12.68 4.28 -15.95
C SER A 13 11.93 3.14 -16.63
N GLU A 14 12.33 2.75 -17.84
CA GLU A 14 11.73 1.60 -18.53
C GLU A 14 11.93 0.30 -17.75
N TYR A 15 13.12 0.10 -17.16
CA TYR A 15 13.40 -1.08 -16.35
C TYR A 15 12.53 -1.15 -15.08
N ILE A 16 12.37 -0.02 -14.38
CA ILE A 16 11.49 0.09 -13.21
C ILE A 16 10.04 -0.14 -13.64
N TYR A 17 9.58 0.54 -14.70
CA TYR A 17 8.22 0.41 -15.21
C TYR A 17 7.84 -1.03 -15.53
N ARG A 18 8.69 -1.77 -16.26
CA ARG A 18 8.45 -3.18 -16.59
C ARG A 18 8.37 -4.09 -15.36
N LYS A 19 8.98 -3.70 -14.25
CA LYS A 19 9.06 -4.50 -13.01
C LYS A 19 8.01 -4.12 -11.99
N SER A 20 7.57 -2.86 -11.92
CA SER A 20 6.68 -2.36 -10.86
C SER A 20 5.46 -1.60 -11.37
N GLY A 21 5.36 -1.34 -12.68
CA GLY A 21 4.33 -0.49 -13.28
C GLY A 21 4.49 1.01 -13.00
N ILE A 22 5.42 1.41 -12.12
CA ILE A 22 5.65 2.81 -11.73
C ILE A 22 6.19 3.59 -12.93
N LYS A 23 5.52 4.70 -13.27
CA LYS A 23 5.96 5.58 -14.36
C LYS A 23 6.79 6.75 -13.83
N LEU A 24 8.02 6.87 -14.32
CA LEU A 24 8.90 7.99 -14.03
C LEU A 24 9.04 8.91 -15.25
N GLU A 25 8.46 10.10 -15.17
CA GLU A 25 8.65 11.16 -16.16
C GLU A 25 9.95 11.94 -15.92
N TYR A 26 10.77 12.15 -16.96
CA TYR A 26 12.07 12.83 -16.86
C TYR A 26 11.95 14.21 -16.21
N ASP A 27 11.09 15.09 -16.75
CA ASP A 27 10.98 16.48 -16.30
C ASP A 27 10.52 16.62 -14.83
N LYS A 28 9.81 15.61 -14.31
CA LYS A 28 9.29 15.61 -12.94
C LYS A 28 10.21 14.91 -11.94
N HIS A 29 10.89 13.84 -12.37
CA HIS A 29 11.54 12.90 -11.45
C HIS A 29 13.06 12.85 -11.58
N TYR A 30 13.65 13.39 -12.64
CA TYR A 30 15.08 13.24 -12.92
C TYR A 30 15.96 13.66 -11.73
N ASP A 31 15.74 14.85 -11.15
CA ASP A 31 16.59 15.33 -10.05
C ASP A 31 16.47 14.45 -8.79
N LYS A 32 15.26 13.98 -8.47
CA LYS A 32 15.03 13.07 -7.34
C LYS A 32 15.75 11.74 -7.59
N VAL A 33 15.53 11.14 -8.76
CA VAL A 33 16.10 9.84 -9.14
C VAL A 33 17.62 9.93 -9.20
N ASN A 34 18.17 10.97 -9.83
CA ASN A 34 19.63 11.19 -9.93
C ASN A 34 20.29 11.25 -8.54
N LYS A 35 19.69 11.97 -7.58
CA LYS A 35 20.19 12.01 -6.19
C LYS A 35 20.19 10.62 -5.55
N LYS A 36 19.15 9.82 -5.74
CA LYS A 36 19.06 8.45 -5.20
C LYS A 36 20.09 7.53 -5.83
N ILE A 37 20.20 7.52 -7.15
CA ILE A 37 21.19 6.73 -7.89
C ILE A 37 22.61 7.11 -7.49
N THR A 38 22.91 8.41 -7.40
CA THR A 38 24.22 8.89 -6.96
C THR A 38 24.56 8.36 -5.56
N SER A 39 23.60 8.40 -4.63
CA SER A 39 23.78 7.86 -3.28
C SER A 39 23.99 6.34 -3.28
N ARG A 40 23.20 5.57 -4.06
CA ARG A 40 23.39 4.12 -4.17
C ARG A 40 24.75 3.74 -4.76
N CYS A 41 25.19 4.46 -5.81
CA CYS A 41 26.52 4.24 -6.39
C CYS A 41 27.65 4.54 -5.40
N GLN A 42 27.52 5.57 -4.57
CA GLN A 42 28.50 5.87 -3.52
C GLN A 42 28.58 4.77 -2.46
N ILE A 43 27.43 4.26 -2.01
CA ILE A 43 27.36 3.17 -1.01
C ILE A 43 28.01 1.88 -1.55
N LEU A 44 27.80 1.57 -2.83
CA LEU A 44 28.31 0.36 -3.47
C LEU A 44 29.65 0.56 -4.19
N HIS A 45 30.26 1.75 -4.06
CA HIS A 45 31.53 2.10 -4.69
C HIS A 45 31.56 1.94 -6.22
N PHE A 46 30.45 2.22 -6.90
CA PHE A 46 30.40 2.31 -8.36
C PHE A 46 30.82 3.70 -8.85
N ASP A 47 31.66 3.73 -9.88
CA ASP A 47 32.19 4.95 -10.51
C ASP A 47 31.33 5.47 -11.68
N SER A 48 30.32 4.70 -12.12
CA SER A 48 29.50 4.99 -13.28
C SER A 48 28.11 4.35 -13.19
N PHE A 49 27.11 5.02 -13.78
CA PHE A 49 25.73 4.51 -13.82
C PHE A 49 25.67 3.18 -14.55
N ARG A 50 26.45 3.05 -15.64
CA ARG A 50 26.44 1.84 -16.47
C ARG A 50 26.80 0.59 -15.67
N LYS A 51 27.82 0.65 -14.79
CA LYS A 51 28.21 -0.49 -13.95
C LYS A 51 27.15 -0.81 -12.90
N TYR A 52 26.59 0.23 -12.26
CA TYR A 52 25.49 0.07 -11.31
C TYR A 52 24.26 -0.58 -11.96
N PHE A 53 23.87 -0.10 -13.15
CA PHE A 53 22.74 -0.64 -13.89
C PHE A 53 22.97 -2.07 -14.38
N PHE A 54 24.22 -2.41 -14.75
CA PHE A 54 24.60 -3.78 -15.09
C PHE A 54 24.41 -4.73 -13.89
N LYS A 55 24.87 -4.34 -12.69
CA LYS A 55 24.66 -5.10 -11.46
C LYS A 55 23.17 -5.41 -11.24
N ILE A 56 22.33 -4.38 -11.26
CA ILE A 56 20.88 -4.50 -11.02
C ILE A 56 20.21 -5.44 -12.03
N ARG A 57 20.66 -5.44 -13.29
CA ARG A 57 20.01 -6.22 -14.35
C ARG A 57 20.44 -7.67 -14.41
N PHE A 58 21.69 -7.97 -14.06
CA PHE A 58 22.30 -9.26 -14.42
C PHE A 58 23.00 -9.99 -13.29
N GLU A 59 23.54 -9.29 -12.29
CA GLU A 59 24.37 -9.93 -11.24
C GLU A 59 23.59 -10.21 -9.95
N ASP A 60 22.54 -9.44 -9.72
CA ASP A 60 21.75 -9.51 -8.50
C ASP A 60 20.65 -10.58 -8.61
N LYS A 61 21.04 -11.83 -8.37
CA LYS A 61 20.18 -13.02 -8.51
C LYS A 61 18.85 -12.89 -7.76
N ASP A 62 18.86 -12.28 -6.59
CA ASP A 62 17.67 -12.06 -5.75
C ASP A 62 17.08 -10.64 -5.89
N SER A 63 17.65 -9.81 -6.77
CA SER A 63 17.23 -8.41 -6.99
C SER A 63 17.24 -7.56 -5.71
N SER A 64 18.18 -7.81 -4.79
CA SER A 64 18.38 -7.10 -3.53
C SER A 64 18.70 -5.60 -3.69
N GLU A 65 19.60 -5.23 -4.61
CA GLU A 65 19.89 -3.83 -4.92
C GLU A 65 18.77 -3.18 -5.71
N PHE A 66 18.09 -3.94 -6.56
CA PHE A 66 16.87 -3.43 -7.20
C PHE A 66 15.81 -3.07 -6.14
N GLN A 67 15.65 -3.91 -5.12
CA GLN A 67 14.77 -3.62 -3.99
C GLN A 67 15.18 -2.34 -3.25
N GLU A 68 16.47 -2.17 -2.97
CA GLU A 68 17.00 -0.95 -2.36
C GLU A 68 16.74 0.30 -3.22
N LEU A 69 16.85 0.18 -4.54
CA LEU A 69 16.48 1.23 -5.47
C LEU A 69 14.98 1.55 -5.37
N ILE A 70 14.11 0.55 -5.40
CA ILE A 70 12.65 0.72 -5.24
C ILE A 70 12.34 1.46 -3.94
N ASN A 71 12.86 0.99 -2.80
CA ASN A 71 12.68 1.62 -1.49
C ASN A 71 13.13 3.10 -1.46
N SER A 72 14.06 3.48 -2.34
CA SER A 72 14.61 4.83 -2.39
C SER A 72 13.78 5.81 -3.24
N ILE A 73 13.00 5.30 -4.20
CA ILE A 73 12.24 6.10 -5.18
C ILE A 73 10.75 6.21 -4.85
N THR A 74 10.20 5.23 -4.12
CA THR A 74 8.82 5.20 -3.61
C THR A 74 8.52 6.45 -2.77
N VAL A 75 7.23 6.82 -2.72
CA VAL A 75 6.74 7.95 -1.94
C VAL A 75 5.73 7.39 -0.93
N ASN A 76 6.10 7.46 0.34
CA ASN A 76 5.43 6.70 1.40
C ASN A 76 4.72 7.62 2.40
N GLU A 77 4.08 8.70 1.92
CA GLU A 77 3.35 9.61 2.81
C GLU A 77 2.05 8.98 3.28
N THR A 78 1.93 8.75 4.60
CA THR A 78 0.74 8.22 5.24
C THR A 78 0.66 8.70 6.69
N TYR A 79 -0.52 8.60 7.29
CA TYR A 79 -0.79 8.90 8.68
C TYR A 79 -2.07 8.17 9.10
N PHE A 80 -2.21 7.93 10.40
CA PHE A 80 -3.41 7.27 10.93
C PHE A 80 -4.66 8.09 10.63
N PHE A 81 -5.75 7.40 10.31
CA PHE A 81 -7.06 8.01 10.07
C PHE A 81 -7.08 8.96 8.86
N ARG A 82 -6.13 8.80 7.93
CA ARG A 82 -6.17 9.47 6.63
C ARG A 82 -7.45 9.10 5.88
N GLU A 83 -8.13 10.12 5.36
CA GLU A 83 -9.43 9.98 4.69
C GLU A 83 -10.45 9.23 5.59
N ASN A 84 -10.60 9.72 6.83
CA ASN A 84 -11.33 9.09 7.94
C ASN A 84 -12.70 8.50 7.58
N HIS A 85 -13.46 9.21 6.74
CA HIS A 85 -14.79 8.82 6.26
C HIS A 85 -14.81 7.42 5.63
N GLN A 86 -13.70 6.92 5.09
CA GLN A 86 -13.65 5.58 4.52
C GLN A 86 -13.71 4.48 5.57
N PHE A 87 -13.06 4.68 6.71
CA PHE A 87 -13.15 3.71 7.81
C PHE A 87 -14.54 3.73 8.44
N GLU A 88 -15.15 4.91 8.55
CA GLU A 88 -16.55 5.06 8.98
C GLU A 88 -17.50 4.32 8.02
N ILE A 89 -17.34 4.48 6.70
CA ILE A 89 -18.16 3.78 5.70
C ILE A 89 -17.97 2.27 5.78
N MET A 90 -16.72 1.81 5.90
CA MET A 90 -16.39 0.39 6.05
C MET A 90 -17.18 -0.21 7.20
N VAL A 91 -17.04 0.36 8.40
CA VAL A 91 -17.65 -0.16 9.63
C VAL A 91 -19.18 -0.02 9.59
N LYS A 92 -19.70 1.16 9.26
CA LYS A 92 -21.14 1.46 9.32
C LYS A 92 -21.96 0.75 8.25
N TYR A 93 -21.42 0.57 7.05
CA TYR A 93 -22.17 0.07 5.90
C TYR A 93 -21.66 -1.26 5.37
N LEU A 94 -20.36 -1.41 5.15
CA LEU A 94 -19.83 -2.58 4.43
C LEU A 94 -19.77 -3.81 5.31
N MET A 95 -19.24 -3.66 6.53
CA MET A 95 -19.05 -4.77 7.45
C MET A 95 -20.38 -5.50 7.76
N PRO A 96 -21.51 -4.83 8.07
CA PRO A 96 -22.80 -5.49 8.29
C PRO A 96 -23.34 -6.23 7.06
N ILE A 97 -23.12 -5.67 5.87
CA ILE A 97 -23.55 -6.30 4.60
C ILE A 97 -22.73 -7.58 4.36
N ILE A 98 -21.41 -7.48 4.45
CA ILE A 98 -20.51 -8.61 4.23
C ILE A 98 -20.75 -9.72 5.26
N ASP A 99 -20.88 -9.37 6.53
CA ASP A 99 -21.11 -10.32 7.62
C ASP A 99 -22.37 -11.17 7.37
N LYS A 100 -23.46 -10.53 6.90
CA LYS A 100 -24.73 -11.20 6.58
C LYS A 100 -24.62 -12.16 5.39
N GLU A 101 -23.75 -11.87 4.42
CA GLU A 101 -23.57 -12.72 3.24
C GLU A 101 -22.58 -13.88 3.48
N LYS A 102 -21.70 -13.74 4.46
CA LYS A 102 -20.70 -14.75 4.82
C LYS A 102 -21.30 -15.95 5.52
N ARG A 103 -20.85 -17.16 5.17
CA ARG A 103 -21.23 -18.36 5.91
C ARG A 103 -20.66 -18.32 7.31
N LYS A 104 -21.34 -18.97 8.26
CA LYS A 104 -20.85 -19.08 9.64
C LYS A 104 -19.46 -19.71 9.66
N GLY A 105 -18.51 -19.04 10.32
CA GLY A 105 -17.11 -19.48 10.42
C GLY A 105 -16.21 -19.10 9.25
N GLU A 106 -16.73 -18.49 8.17
CA GLU A 106 -15.87 -17.88 7.14
C GLU A 106 -15.40 -16.48 7.61
N PRO A 107 -14.09 -16.17 7.53
CA PRO A 107 -13.57 -14.88 7.93
C PRO A 107 -13.92 -13.77 6.92
N ILE A 108 -13.90 -12.53 7.40
CA ILE A 108 -13.87 -11.34 6.56
C ILE A 108 -12.42 -10.97 6.31
N ARG A 109 -12.01 -10.92 5.03
CA ARG A 109 -10.62 -10.63 4.64
C ARG A 109 -10.52 -9.23 4.05
N ILE A 110 -9.62 -8.42 4.58
CA ILE A 110 -9.39 -7.03 4.16
C ILE A 110 -7.94 -6.89 3.69
N LEU A 111 -7.75 -6.34 2.49
CA LEU A 111 -6.43 -6.00 1.94
C LEU A 111 -6.22 -4.50 1.98
N SER A 112 -5.03 -4.05 2.39
CA SER A 112 -4.54 -2.68 2.22
C SER A 112 -3.33 -2.70 1.29
N ALA A 113 -3.49 -2.10 0.11
CA ALA A 113 -2.54 -2.18 -1.01
C ALA A 113 -2.46 -0.83 -1.74
N PRO A 114 -1.45 0.02 -1.44
CA PRO A 114 -0.28 -0.23 -0.62
C PRO A 114 -0.53 0.17 0.85
N CYS A 115 0.17 -0.46 1.79
CA CYS A 115 0.02 -0.18 3.21
C CYS A 115 1.06 0.80 3.78
N SER A 116 2.12 1.12 3.04
CA SER A 116 3.23 1.96 3.49
C SER A 116 3.75 1.52 4.88
N THR A 117 3.94 2.45 5.81
CA THR A 117 4.43 2.21 7.17
C THR A 117 3.38 1.65 8.14
N GLY A 118 2.23 1.19 7.63
CA GLY A 118 1.25 0.40 8.40
C GLY A 118 0.07 1.19 8.98
N GLU A 119 0.09 2.53 8.92
CA GLU A 119 -0.95 3.38 9.50
C GLU A 119 -2.36 3.03 9.00
N GLU A 120 -2.52 2.67 7.72
CA GLU A 120 -3.83 2.31 7.16
C GLU A 120 -4.35 0.96 7.69
N PRO A 121 -3.63 -0.17 7.60
CA PRO A 121 -4.05 -1.43 8.22
C PRO A 121 -4.37 -1.30 9.71
N TYR A 122 -3.55 -0.57 10.47
CA TYR A 122 -3.81 -0.36 11.88
C TYR A 122 -5.02 0.55 12.13
N SER A 123 -5.27 1.52 11.26
CA SER A 123 -6.51 2.31 11.31
C SER A 123 -7.73 1.43 11.11
N ILE A 124 -7.70 0.52 10.12
CA ILE A 124 -8.77 -0.47 9.88
C ILE A 124 -9.01 -1.29 11.15
N ALA A 125 -7.94 -1.85 11.73
CA ALA A 125 -8.04 -2.66 12.94
C ALA A 125 -8.62 -1.89 14.13
N ILE A 126 -8.16 -0.64 14.37
CA ILE A 126 -8.67 0.20 15.45
C ILE A 126 -10.16 0.50 15.24
N TYR A 127 -10.58 0.84 14.02
CA TYR A 127 -11.99 1.09 13.72
C TYR A 127 -12.88 -0.12 13.99
N LEU A 128 -12.39 -1.32 13.65
CA LEU A 128 -13.09 -2.56 13.93
C LEU A 128 -13.12 -2.90 15.43
N LEU A 129 -12.11 -2.50 16.21
CA LEU A 129 -12.11 -2.66 17.66
C LEU A 129 -13.02 -1.65 18.39
N GLU A 130 -13.20 -0.46 17.82
CA GLU A 130 -14.12 0.54 18.36
C GLU A 130 -15.59 0.22 18.03
N ASP A 131 -15.86 -0.55 16.97
CA ASP A 131 -17.18 -1.11 16.66
C ASP A 131 -17.21 -2.62 16.89
N ASP A 132 -17.56 -3.00 18.11
CA ASP A 132 -17.51 -4.38 18.59
C ASP A 132 -18.66 -5.29 18.07
N THR A 133 -19.52 -4.77 17.20
CA THR A 133 -20.73 -5.48 16.74
C THR A 133 -20.41 -6.74 15.93
N ILE A 134 -19.31 -6.73 15.17
CA ILE A 134 -18.95 -7.81 14.25
C ILE A 134 -17.78 -8.64 14.76
N ILE A 135 -16.74 -8.00 15.32
CA ILE A 135 -15.51 -8.69 15.75
C ILE A 135 -15.74 -9.76 16.83
N ASN A 136 -16.82 -9.65 17.61
CA ASN A 136 -17.16 -10.61 18.64
C ASN A 136 -17.72 -11.94 18.08
N ASN A 137 -18.17 -11.94 16.83
CA ASN A 137 -18.87 -13.07 16.21
C ASN A 137 -18.21 -13.57 14.92
N ARG A 138 -17.16 -12.88 14.44
CA ARG A 138 -16.56 -13.09 13.13
C ARG A 138 -15.05 -12.87 13.19
N ASP A 139 -14.30 -13.82 12.66
CA ASP A 139 -12.87 -13.65 12.45
C ASP A 139 -12.62 -12.63 11.32
N ILE A 140 -11.66 -11.73 11.55
CA ILE A 140 -11.23 -10.76 10.55
C ILE A 140 -9.75 -10.94 10.29
N GLU A 141 -9.39 -11.04 9.02
CA GLU A 141 -8.00 -11.07 8.56
C GLU A 141 -7.67 -9.76 7.85
N ILE A 142 -6.65 -9.07 8.33
CA ILE A 142 -6.14 -7.85 7.68
C ILE A 142 -4.76 -8.14 7.12
N VAL A 143 -4.60 -7.92 5.82
CA VAL A 143 -3.33 -8.06 5.11
C VAL A 143 -2.90 -6.69 4.60
N GLY A 144 -1.71 -6.23 5.01
CA GLY A 144 -1.05 -5.04 4.47
C GLY A 144 0.06 -5.45 3.52
N ILE A 145 0.05 -4.89 2.31
CA ILE A 145 1.13 -5.13 1.35
C ILE A 145 1.78 -3.85 0.86
N ASP A 146 3.07 -3.91 0.58
CA ASP A 146 3.81 -2.83 -0.07
C ASP A 146 4.98 -3.39 -0.87
N ILE A 147 5.35 -2.71 -1.95
CA ILE A 147 6.54 -3.05 -2.72
C ILE A 147 7.82 -2.63 -1.99
N ASP A 148 7.74 -1.63 -1.11
CA ASP A 148 8.84 -1.11 -0.33
C ASP A 148 9.06 -1.96 0.93
N SER A 149 10.18 -2.66 0.98
CA SER A 149 10.49 -3.55 2.10
C SER A 149 10.82 -2.80 3.39
N VAL A 150 11.33 -1.57 3.29
CA VAL A 150 11.70 -0.76 4.46
C VAL A 150 10.46 -0.30 5.22
N VAL A 151 9.39 0.08 4.50
CA VAL A 151 8.14 0.48 5.16
C VAL A 151 7.39 -0.71 5.75
N ILE A 152 7.44 -1.89 5.12
CA ILE A 152 6.90 -3.13 5.70
C ILE A 152 7.55 -3.44 7.05
N GLU A 153 8.89 -3.34 7.14
CA GLU A 153 9.58 -3.59 8.41
C GLU A 153 9.28 -2.51 9.47
N LYS A 154 8.98 -1.27 9.06
CA LYS A 154 8.47 -0.23 9.98
C LYS A 154 7.05 -0.54 10.46
N ALA A 155 6.18 -0.99 9.56
CA ALA A 155 4.81 -1.37 9.87
C ALA A 155 4.76 -2.48 10.92
N LYS A 156 5.59 -3.52 10.76
CA LYS A 156 5.73 -4.62 11.74
C LYS A 156 6.24 -4.13 13.10
N LYS A 157 7.10 -3.12 13.14
CA LYS A 157 7.60 -2.52 14.40
C LYS A 157 6.52 -1.71 15.13
N GLY A 158 5.61 -1.07 14.40
CA GLY A 158 4.51 -0.27 14.97
C GLY A 158 4.98 0.88 15.87
N LEU A 159 6.06 1.56 15.48
CA LEU A 159 6.61 2.73 16.18
C LEU A 159 6.35 3.99 15.35
N TYR A 160 5.58 4.93 15.90
CA TYR A 160 5.07 6.09 15.16
C TYR A 160 5.46 7.41 15.80
N THR A 161 5.56 8.45 14.98
CA THR A 161 5.82 9.81 15.47
C THR A 161 4.52 10.52 15.81
N ASP A 162 4.59 11.63 16.56
CA ASP A 162 3.41 12.48 16.83
C ASP A 162 2.78 13.00 15.52
N ARG A 163 3.58 13.24 14.47
CA ARG A 163 3.07 13.59 13.13
C ARG A 163 2.19 12.50 12.55
N SER A 164 2.52 11.23 12.75
CA SER A 164 1.73 10.11 12.22
C SER A 164 0.37 9.98 12.93
N LEU A 165 0.24 10.49 14.17
CA LEU A 165 -0.97 10.44 14.99
C LEU A 165 -1.77 11.74 15.04
N HIS A 166 -1.40 12.76 14.26
CA HIS A 166 -2.01 14.10 14.36
C HIS A 166 -3.53 14.12 14.14
N ALA A 167 -4.06 13.16 13.36
CA ALA A 167 -5.48 13.02 13.07
C ALA A 167 -6.21 12.02 14.00
N VAL A 168 -5.50 11.35 14.92
CA VAL A 168 -6.09 10.36 15.83
C VAL A 168 -6.63 11.07 17.07
N PRO A 169 -7.88 10.82 17.50
CA PRO A 169 -8.42 11.33 18.75
C PRO A 169 -7.59 10.92 19.99
N LYS A 170 -7.56 11.76 21.03
CA LYS A 170 -6.64 11.59 22.18
C LYS A 170 -6.98 10.38 23.06
N ASP A 171 -8.25 10.07 23.18
CA ASP A 171 -8.78 8.86 23.81
C ASP A 171 -8.29 7.60 23.08
N ILE A 172 -8.39 7.55 21.76
CA ILE A 172 -7.86 6.45 20.93
C ILE A 172 -6.33 6.36 21.06
N GLN A 173 -5.61 7.48 21.02
CA GLN A 173 -4.16 7.49 21.24
C GLN A 173 -3.80 6.86 22.60
N THR A 174 -4.56 7.22 23.65
CA THR A 174 -4.31 6.72 25.01
C THR A 174 -4.63 5.23 25.15
N LYS A 175 -5.65 4.74 24.41
CA LYS A 175 -6.09 3.34 24.46
C LYS A 175 -5.12 2.40 23.74
N TYR A 176 -4.60 2.79 22.57
CA TYR A 176 -3.86 1.89 21.68
C TYR A 176 -2.36 2.15 21.59
N PHE A 177 -1.86 3.28 22.11
CA PHE A 177 -0.46 3.64 22.01
C PHE A 177 0.17 3.91 23.38
N LYS A 178 1.45 3.57 23.50
CA LYS A 178 2.29 3.89 24.65
C LYS A 178 3.48 4.72 24.21
N LYS A 179 3.74 5.85 24.89
CA LYS A 179 4.94 6.64 24.62
C LYS A 179 6.21 5.87 25.05
N THR A 180 7.17 5.75 24.14
CA THR A 180 8.47 5.12 24.38
C THR A 180 9.56 5.82 23.58
N MET A 181 10.66 6.24 24.23
CA MET A 181 11.88 6.78 23.59
C MET A 181 11.63 7.74 22.39
N GLY A 182 10.70 8.69 22.53
CA GLY A 182 10.37 9.67 21.47
C GLY A 182 9.41 9.19 20.38
N TYR A 183 8.87 7.98 20.50
CA TYR A 183 7.85 7.39 19.63
C TYR A 183 6.57 7.06 20.42
N ASN A 184 5.51 6.81 19.67
CA ASN A 184 4.27 6.20 20.12
C ASN A 184 4.28 4.75 19.62
N GLU A 185 4.46 3.81 20.54
CA GLU A 185 4.44 2.38 20.25
C GLU A 185 3.01 1.86 20.29
N LEU A 186 2.59 1.23 19.20
CA LEU A 186 1.28 0.59 19.10
C LEU A 186 1.21 -0.66 19.99
N SER A 187 0.03 -0.94 20.54
CA SER A 187 -0.22 -2.15 21.34
C SER A 187 0.22 -3.40 20.58
N ARG A 188 0.76 -4.36 21.34
CA ARG A 188 1.25 -5.62 20.76
C ARG A 188 0.13 -6.40 20.09
N ASP A 189 -1.05 -6.45 20.70
CA ASP A 189 -2.20 -7.18 20.15
C ASP A 189 -2.58 -6.68 18.76
N LEU A 190 -2.51 -5.36 18.51
CA LEU A 190 -2.74 -4.79 17.18
C LEU A 190 -1.62 -5.15 16.20
N ARG A 191 -0.35 -5.09 16.62
CA ARG A 191 0.80 -5.47 15.77
C ARG A 191 0.73 -6.93 15.33
N ASP A 192 0.34 -7.81 16.25
CA ASP A 192 0.28 -9.25 16.02
C ASP A 192 -0.99 -9.66 15.23
N ALA A 193 -2.00 -8.78 15.14
CA ALA A 193 -3.26 -9.02 14.42
C ALA A 193 -3.19 -8.79 12.90
N ILE A 194 -2.13 -8.14 12.38
CA ILE A 194 -2.03 -7.77 10.97
C ILE A 194 -0.88 -8.50 10.29
N VAL A 195 -1.16 -9.09 9.13
CA VAL A 195 -0.16 -9.74 8.30
C VAL A 195 0.43 -8.73 7.33
N PHE A 196 1.73 -8.44 7.46
CA PHE A 196 2.46 -7.54 6.55
C PHE A 196 3.37 -8.31 5.60
N LEU A 197 3.16 -8.12 4.30
CA LEU A 197 3.91 -8.81 3.25
C LEU A 197 4.52 -7.81 2.27
N LYS A 198 5.77 -8.08 1.87
CA LYS A 198 6.35 -7.39 0.73
C LYS A 198 5.75 -7.98 -0.55
N SER A 199 5.00 -7.19 -1.30
CA SER A 199 4.33 -7.64 -2.52
C SER A 199 4.22 -6.50 -3.53
N ASN A 200 4.26 -6.86 -4.80
CA ASN A 200 4.12 -5.92 -5.90
C ASN A 200 2.74 -6.10 -6.52
N VAL A 201 1.89 -5.07 -6.42
CA VAL A 201 0.52 -5.08 -7.01
C VAL A 201 0.52 -5.29 -8.52
N PHE A 202 1.64 -5.02 -9.19
CA PHE A 202 1.82 -5.25 -10.61
C PHE A 202 2.19 -6.71 -10.95
N ASP A 203 2.64 -7.49 -9.97
CA ASP A 203 2.94 -8.91 -10.11
C ASP A 203 1.68 -9.75 -9.85
N LYS A 204 0.97 -10.07 -10.94
CA LYS A 204 -0.30 -10.82 -10.89
C LYS A 204 -0.19 -12.17 -10.18
N ASP A 205 0.93 -12.88 -10.36
CA ASP A 205 1.06 -14.22 -9.80
C ASP A 205 1.28 -14.13 -8.29
N ASN A 206 2.13 -13.21 -7.84
CA ASN A 206 2.30 -12.96 -6.41
C ASN A 206 1.01 -12.45 -5.75
N MET A 207 0.25 -11.59 -6.43
CA MET A 207 -1.03 -11.10 -5.93
C MET A 207 -2.10 -12.20 -5.83
N ARG A 208 -2.10 -13.17 -6.76
CA ARG A 208 -3.01 -14.34 -6.71
C ARG A 208 -2.77 -15.23 -5.50
N GLU A 209 -1.51 -15.37 -5.06
CA GLU A 209 -1.14 -16.17 -3.87
C GLU A 209 -1.74 -15.62 -2.57
N LEU A 210 -2.05 -14.32 -2.50
CA LEU A 210 -2.71 -13.69 -1.35
C LEU A 210 -4.18 -14.14 -1.18
N GLY A 211 -4.76 -14.75 -2.21
CA GLY A 211 -6.13 -15.25 -2.22
C GLY A 211 -7.17 -14.18 -2.51
N LYS A 212 -8.38 -14.37 -1.98
CA LYS A 212 -9.52 -13.47 -2.20
C LYS A 212 -9.84 -12.59 -1.00
N PHE A 213 -10.34 -11.38 -1.26
CA PHE A 213 -10.66 -10.39 -0.23
C PHE A 213 -12.10 -9.88 -0.38
N ASP A 214 -12.70 -9.48 0.74
CA ASP A 214 -14.03 -8.87 0.78
C ASP A 214 -13.95 -7.36 0.62
N ILE A 215 -12.88 -6.75 1.14
CA ILE A 215 -12.59 -5.32 1.00
C ILE A 215 -11.14 -5.15 0.57
N ILE A 216 -10.89 -4.32 -0.42
CA ILE A 216 -9.56 -3.84 -0.79
C ILE A 216 -9.52 -2.31 -0.57
N PHE A 217 -8.61 -1.85 0.27
CA PHE A 217 -8.19 -0.45 0.30
C PHE A 217 -7.03 -0.28 -0.67
N SER A 218 -7.20 0.60 -1.66
CA SER A 218 -6.14 0.99 -2.58
C SER A 218 -6.13 2.49 -2.79
N ARG A 219 -5.51 3.19 -1.83
CA ARG A 219 -5.59 4.64 -1.72
C ARG A 219 -4.25 5.30 -2.02
N ASN A 220 -4.31 6.39 -2.77
CA ASN A 220 -3.20 7.26 -3.12
C ASN A 220 -2.03 6.54 -3.80
N MET A 221 -2.31 5.49 -4.60
CA MET A 221 -1.29 4.69 -5.26
C MET A 221 -1.45 4.65 -6.79
N LEU A 222 -2.69 4.54 -7.28
CA LEU A 222 -2.97 4.45 -8.72
C LEU A 222 -2.47 5.70 -9.46
N ILE A 223 -2.31 6.82 -8.76
CA ILE A 223 -1.73 8.07 -9.27
C ILE A 223 -0.27 7.95 -9.76
N TYR A 224 0.47 6.92 -9.35
CA TYR A 224 1.86 6.67 -9.79
C TYR A 224 1.97 5.80 -11.05
N PHE A 225 0.84 5.28 -11.52
CA PHE A 225 0.74 4.40 -12.68
C PHE A 225 0.16 5.14 -13.90
N ASP A 226 0.59 4.77 -15.11
CA ASP A 226 -0.09 5.22 -16.32
C ASP A 226 -1.41 4.49 -16.56
N ASP A 227 -2.12 4.85 -17.64
CA ASP A 227 -3.44 4.31 -17.93
C ASP A 227 -3.42 2.78 -18.15
N GLU A 228 -2.36 2.24 -18.74
CA GLU A 228 -2.22 0.80 -18.98
C GLU A 228 -1.96 0.07 -17.66
N SER A 229 -0.98 0.53 -16.89
CA SER A 229 -0.68 -0.11 -15.60
C SER A 229 -1.82 0.04 -14.59
N ARG A 230 -2.55 1.16 -14.59
CA ARG A 230 -3.76 1.32 -13.76
C ARG A 230 -4.83 0.30 -14.10
N LYS A 231 -5.06 0.05 -15.39
CA LYS A 231 -6.02 -0.97 -15.84
C LYS A 231 -5.60 -2.36 -15.41
N GLU A 232 -4.32 -2.67 -15.56
CA GLU A 232 -3.78 -3.97 -15.14
C GLU A 232 -3.96 -4.21 -13.64
N VAL A 233 -3.56 -3.25 -12.80
CA VAL A 233 -3.73 -3.32 -11.34
C VAL A 233 -5.22 -3.39 -10.96
N ALA A 234 -6.08 -2.60 -11.61
CA ALA A 234 -7.52 -2.64 -11.35
C ALA A 234 -8.14 -4.01 -11.67
N MET A 235 -7.72 -4.65 -12.76
CA MET A 235 -8.16 -6.01 -13.09
C MET A 235 -7.61 -7.05 -12.12
N THR A 236 -6.36 -6.91 -11.65
CA THR A 236 -5.81 -7.74 -10.57
C THR A 236 -6.68 -7.65 -9.31
N PHE A 237 -7.04 -6.44 -8.88
CA PHE A 237 -7.93 -6.25 -7.74
C PHE A 237 -9.33 -6.81 -7.99
N TYR A 238 -9.89 -6.61 -9.19
CA TYR A 238 -11.17 -7.21 -9.56
C TYR A 238 -11.12 -8.73 -9.41
N ASP A 239 -10.07 -9.37 -9.89
CA ASP A 239 -9.89 -10.81 -9.75
C ASP A 239 -9.77 -11.21 -8.28
N MET A 240 -9.03 -10.47 -7.47
CA MET A 240 -8.84 -10.76 -6.04
C MET A 240 -10.09 -10.51 -5.17
N LEU A 241 -11.05 -9.72 -5.62
CA LEU A 241 -12.29 -9.55 -4.85
C LEU A 241 -13.15 -10.82 -4.89
N ASN A 242 -13.71 -11.19 -3.74
CA ASN A 242 -14.85 -12.07 -3.66
C ASN A 242 -16.04 -11.48 -4.45
N PRO A 243 -16.98 -12.30 -4.93
CA PRO A 243 -18.23 -11.79 -5.51
C PRO A 243 -18.86 -10.77 -4.55
N LYS A 244 -19.31 -9.62 -5.08
CA LYS A 244 -19.85 -8.49 -4.30
C LYS A 244 -18.87 -7.80 -3.34
N GLY A 245 -17.57 -8.13 -3.41
CA GLY A 245 -16.52 -7.46 -2.65
C GLY A 245 -16.35 -5.99 -3.08
N TYR A 246 -15.72 -5.22 -2.21
CA TYR A 246 -15.63 -3.76 -2.32
C TYR A 246 -14.18 -3.31 -2.50
N ILE A 247 -13.98 -2.24 -3.28
CA ILE A 247 -12.72 -1.51 -3.33
C ILE A 247 -12.93 -0.03 -2.99
N MET A 248 -12.06 0.47 -2.12
CA MET A 248 -12.04 1.85 -1.62
C MET A 248 -10.78 2.54 -2.14
N LEU A 249 -10.95 3.66 -2.84
CA LEU A 249 -9.87 4.41 -3.48
C LEU A 249 -9.63 5.76 -2.82
N GLY A 250 -8.46 6.37 -2.99
CA GLY A 250 -8.19 7.70 -2.47
C GLY A 250 -8.99 8.79 -3.19
N HIS A 251 -9.11 9.97 -2.56
CA HIS A 251 -9.92 11.10 -3.05
C HIS A 251 -9.64 11.54 -4.51
N ALA A 252 -8.43 11.34 -5.03
CA ALA A 252 -8.03 11.72 -6.38
C ALA A 252 -8.22 10.61 -7.43
N GLU A 253 -8.73 9.45 -7.02
CA GLU A 253 -8.76 8.23 -7.83
C GLU A 253 -10.21 7.82 -8.13
N TYR A 254 -10.50 7.52 -9.41
CA TYR A 254 -11.84 7.16 -9.86
C TYR A 254 -11.79 5.89 -10.69
N MET A 255 -12.27 4.77 -10.14
CA MET A 255 -12.21 3.47 -10.82
C MET A 255 -12.96 3.47 -12.15
N SER A 256 -14.06 4.21 -12.24
CA SER A 256 -14.86 4.37 -13.46
C SER A 256 -14.10 5.01 -14.62
N ARG A 257 -13.00 5.72 -14.35
CA ARG A 257 -12.10 6.27 -15.38
C ARG A 257 -10.99 5.29 -15.79
N ILE A 258 -10.83 4.20 -15.04
CA ILE A 258 -9.80 3.17 -15.26
C ILE A 258 -10.42 1.99 -16.00
N VAL A 259 -11.46 1.38 -15.43
CA VAL A 259 -12.18 0.22 -15.98
C VAL A 259 -13.68 0.31 -15.66
N SER A 260 -14.52 -0.27 -16.51
CA SER A 260 -15.98 -0.25 -16.36
C SER A 260 -16.57 -1.44 -15.60
N VAL A 261 -15.75 -2.43 -15.23
CA VAL A 261 -16.21 -3.67 -14.58
C VAL A 261 -16.66 -3.49 -13.13
N PHE A 262 -16.30 -2.37 -12.51
CA PHE A 262 -16.66 -2.04 -11.14
C PHE A 262 -17.92 -1.17 -11.10
N HIS A 263 -18.84 -1.50 -10.20
CA HIS A 263 -20.09 -0.79 -9.97
C HIS A 263 -19.89 0.32 -8.93
N PRO A 264 -20.07 1.60 -9.27
CA PRO A 264 -19.93 2.69 -8.30
C PRO A 264 -21.12 2.71 -7.34
N LEU A 265 -20.83 2.81 -6.04
CA LEU A 265 -21.79 3.00 -4.96
C LEU A 265 -21.47 4.29 -4.21
N LYS A 266 -22.50 4.96 -3.69
CA LYS A 266 -22.35 6.23 -2.98
C LYS A 266 -22.85 6.09 -1.54
N TYR A 267 -21.96 6.31 -0.57
CA TYR A 267 -22.26 6.32 0.87
C TYR A 267 -21.77 7.63 1.47
N ASP A 268 -22.64 8.34 2.19
CA ASP A 268 -22.32 9.60 2.88
C ASP A 268 -21.55 10.60 1.99
N ASN A 269 -21.96 10.70 0.72
CA ASN A 269 -21.33 11.50 -0.34
C ASN A 269 -19.97 11.04 -0.90
N HIS A 270 -19.47 9.88 -0.48
CA HIS A 270 -18.22 9.31 -0.96
C HIS A 270 -18.49 8.13 -1.89
N LEU A 271 -17.65 7.99 -2.91
CA LEU A 271 -17.72 6.89 -3.87
C LEU A 271 -16.88 5.72 -3.39
N ILE A 272 -17.49 4.54 -3.41
CA ILE A 272 -16.80 3.25 -3.32
C ILE A 272 -17.20 2.43 -4.54
N TYR A 273 -16.52 1.31 -4.75
CA TYR A 273 -16.78 0.48 -5.92
C TYR A 273 -16.98 -0.97 -5.52
N GLN A 274 -17.92 -1.65 -6.17
CA GLN A 274 -18.22 -3.05 -5.93
C GLN A 274 -17.90 -3.90 -7.17
N LYS A 275 -17.43 -5.12 -6.95
CA LYS A 275 -17.29 -6.14 -7.98
C LYS A 275 -18.64 -6.64 -8.48
#